data_AF-A0A0N5B6V9-F1
#
_entry.id   AF-A0A0N5B6V9-F1
#
_cell.length_a   1.000
_cell.length_b   1.000
_cell.length_c   1.000
_cell.angle_alpha   90.00
_cell.angle_beta   90.00
_cell.angle_gamma   90.00
#
_symmetry.space_group_name_H-M   'P 1'
#
loop_
_entity.id
_entity.type
_entity.pdbx_description
1 polymer ?
#
loop_
_entity_poly.entity_id
_entity_poly.type
_entity_poly.pdbx_seq_one_letter_code
_entity_poly.pdbx_strand_id
1 'polypeptide(L)'
;MNVFILTFYSCVLFSVSFGGTGDIFGDLWGDTKETFFNLFNKHPASRSLYEFLDLDINPCDNFYQFSCGKWIKTREKKWGNSGSFKYNHRTGNFDKFVNGNIFFVFIYLLSEVVNESKYKDESRIFSTFKNLRNKCSQELPKDKVNNCLSEILEFGKYALSSVFLRRNMRRIEKNGGYEKVQNMYKFINEQFRLLIDEKSEMFDLNTRKYFLQKIDSLKLVTSLDDYQLSNVKEMEDCYYRSIEIYYKDHITTILASINNLKALSRNDDLTTCRGKIFQIDKFMYKFVYGNGMYVPYLNVFAINSDLVNEPSFSSDFPYSLNFGYLGNIMAHEMLHGFDSNNYNRTMANKISDYKVSQISVDNYEKKASCFVEQYNKQKENITNRYIDGSKTLGENIADNGGLKVAHRAYLKFREVFNLKNVPVEGFEQFNDEQLFFISVGRNFCKYMSKDILEKEIIRDSHTPPEIRTNVLLSNYKPFSDAFNCPLNSKMNPEHKCELWKIKKQN
;
A
#
# COMPACT_ATOMS: atom_id res chain seq x y z
N MET A 1 -20.89 -12.19 24.62
CA MET A 1 -21.25 -13.62 24.63
C MET A 1 -22.54 -13.93 23.84
N ASN A 2 -23.52 -13.02 23.70
CA ASN A 2 -24.83 -13.37 23.11
C ASN A 2 -25.01 -13.13 21.60
N VAL A 3 -24.07 -12.46 20.91
CA VAL A 3 -24.17 -12.24 19.44
C VAL A 3 -23.67 -13.47 18.64
N PHE A 4 -22.77 -14.27 19.23
CA PHE A 4 -22.19 -15.46 18.61
C PHE A 4 -23.17 -16.64 18.49
N ILE A 5 -24.12 -16.77 19.42
CA ILE A 5 -25.11 -17.87 19.42
C ILE A 5 -26.15 -17.67 18.31
N LEU A 6 -26.52 -16.42 18.00
CA LEU A 6 -27.51 -16.08 16.97
C LEU A 6 -26.99 -16.29 15.53
N THR A 7 -25.68 -16.12 15.31
CA THR A 7 -25.05 -16.42 14.01
C THR A 7 -24.90 -17.93 13.77
N PHE A 8 -24.76 -18.71 14.85
CA PHE A 8 -24.68 -20.17 14.77
C PHE A 8 -26.04 -20.81 14.39
N TYR A 9 -27.14 -20.31 14.95
CA TYR A 9 -28.49 -20.83 14.66
C TYR A 9 -28.95 -20.55 13.22
N SER A 10 -28.56 -19.41 12.65
CA SER A 10 -28.92 -19.05 11.27
C SER A 10 -28.19 -19.89 10.22
N CYS A 11 -26.97 -20.36 10.52
CA CYS A 11 -26.22 -21.24 9.62
C CYS A 11 -26.69 -22.71 9.69
N VAL A 12 -27.16 -23.18 10.85
CA VAL A 12 -27.67 -24.55 11.00
C VAL A 12 -29.02 -24.72 10.30
N LEU A 13 -29.90 -23.71 10.34
CA LEU A 13 -31.22 -23.76 9.70
C LEU A 13 -31.16 -23.82 8.16
N PHE A 14 -30.10 -23.29 7.53
CA PHE A 14 -29.93 -23.36 6.07
C PHE A 14 -29.53 -24.75 5.55
N SER A 15 -29.06 -25.65 6.42
CA SER A 15 -28.64 -27.01 6.04
C SER A 15 -29.78 -28.04 6.00
N VAL A 16 -30.96 -27.70 6.55
CA VAL A 16 -32.08 -28.65 6.69
C VAL A 16 -33.08 -28.55 5.53
N SER A 17 -32.99 -27.52 4.68
CA SER A 17 -34.02 -27.23 3.65
C SER A 17 -33.70 -27.71 2.22
N PHE A 18 -32.51 -28.26 1.96
CA PHE A 18 -32.19 -28.89 0.68
C PHE A 18 -31.71 -30.33 0.88
N GLY A 19 -32.68 -31.22 1.09
CA GLY A 19 -32.44 -32.65 0.99
C GLY A 19 -32.06 -33.02 -0.45
N GLY A 20 -30.89 -33.64 -0.60
CA GLY A 20 -30.54 -34.42 -1.80
C GLY A 20 -29.46 -33.84 -2.71
N THR A 21 -28.23 -33.64 -2.21
CA THR A 21 -26.96 -33.66 -3.00
C THR A 21 -25.75 -33.89 -2.07
N GLY A 22 -25.90 -34.74 -1.06
CA GLY A 22 -25.02 -34.84 0.12
C GLY A 22 -23.58 -35.32 -0.10
N ASP A 23 -23.28 -36.05 -1.18
CA ASP A 23 -22.04 -36.85 -1.19
C ASP A 23 -20.87 -36.26 -2.01
N ILE A 24 -21.09 -35.21 -2.81
CA ILE A 24 -20.00 -34.54 -3.57
C ILE A 24 -19.59 -33.20 -2.93
N PHE A 25 -20.50 -32.55 -2.20
CA PHE A 25 -20.23 -31.27 -1.55
C PHE A 25 -19.72 -31.40 -0.11
N GLY A 26 -19.92 -32.55 0.57
CA GLY A 26 -19.51 -32.75 1.96
C GLY A 26 -18.01 -32.64 2.19
N ASP A 27 -17.21 -33.30 1.36
CA ASP A 27 -15.76 -33.38 1.54
C ASP A 27 -15.04 -32.07 1.18
N LEU A 28 -15.53 -31.32 0.19
CA LEU A 28 -14.97 -30.02 -0.19
C LEU A 28 -15.32 -28.91 0.82
N TRP A 29 -16.44 -29.05 1.54
CA TRP A 29 -16.88 -28.09 2.55
C TRP A 29 -16.29 -28.34 3.95
N GLY A 30 -15.94 -29.58 4.29
CA GLY A 30 -15.31 -29.90 5.58
C GLY A 30 -13.97 -29.20 5.76
N ASP A 31 -13.05 -29.40 4.83
CA ASP A 31 -11.69 -28.84 4.87
C ASP A 31 -11.67 -27.31 4.76
N THR A 32 -12.58 -26.74 3.96
CA THR A 32 -12.67 -25.28 3.80
C THR A 32 -13.23 -24.61 5.05
N LYS A 33 -14.16 -25.24 5.77
CA LYS A 33 -14.75 -24.69 7.00
C LYS A 33 -13.77 -24.71 8.16
N GLU A 34 -12.99 -25.79 8.33
CA GLU A 34 -11.97 -25.89 9.38
C GLU A 34 -10.80 -24.93 9.13
N THR A 35 -10.30 -24.88 7.89
CA THR A 35 -9.25 -23.92 7.50
C THR A 35 -9.69 -22.47 7.69
N PHE A 36 -10.96 -22.16 7.38
CA PHE A 36 -11.52 -20.81 7.50
C PHE A 36 -11.79 -20.40 8.94
N PHE A 37 -12.30 -21.31 9.78
CA PHE A 37 -12.48 -21.08 11.20
C PHE A 37 -11.14 -20.85 11.90
N ASN A 38 -10.11 -21.63 11.54
CA ASN A 38 -8.75 -21.45 12.03
C ASN A 38 -8.12 -20.13 11.54
N LEU A 39 -8.43 -19.65 10.34
CA LEU A 39 -7.90 -18.38 9.84
C LEU A 39 -8.50 -17.14 10.52
N PHE A 40 -9.78 -17.19 10.90
CA PHE A 40 -10.45 -16.08 11.60
C PHE A 40 -10.03 -15.95 13.07
N ASN A 41 -9.64 -17.07 13.70
CA ASN A 41 -9.16 -17.09 15.08
C ASN A 41 -7.66 -16.77 15.21
N LYS A 42 -6.90 -16.77 14.11
CA LYS A 42 -5.47 -16.46 14.13
C LYS A 42 -5.21 -15.01 14.51
N HIS A 43 -4.17 -14.82 15.31
CA HIS A 43 -3.59 -13.52 15.61
C HIS A 43 -3.33 -12.73 14.30
N PRO A 44 -3.54 -11.40 14.27
CA PRO A 44 -3.41 -10.60 13.04
C PRO A 44 -2.10 -10.83 12.28
N ALA A 45 -0.97 -10.94 13.00
CA ALA A 45 0.33 -11.20 12.39
C ALA A 45 0.36 -12.55 11.65
N SER A 46 -0.10 -13.62 12.29
CA SER A 46 -0.14 -14.98 11.70
C SER A 46 -1.05 -15.06 10.49
N ARG A 47 -2.24 -14.44 10.56
CA ARG A 47 -3.16 -14.34 9.42
C ARG A 47 -2.51 -13.60 8.25
N SER A 48 -1.88 -12.47 8.55
CA SER A 48 -1.18 -11.60 7.61
C SER A 48 0.02 -12.31 6.93
N LEU A 49 0.80 -13.12 7.65
CA LEU A 49 1.86 -13.92 7.06
C LEU A 49 1.31 -15.08 6.21
N TYR A 50 0.27 -15.77 6.71
CA TYR A 50 -0.36 -16.88 5.99
C TYR A 50 -1.01 -16.48 4.67
N GLU A 51 -1.53 -15.25 4.54
CA GLU A 51 -2.10 -14.75 3.29
C GLU A 51 -1.04 -14.55 2.19
N PHE A 52 0.23 -14.30 2.57
CA PHE A 52 1.27 -13.82 1.66
C PHE A 52 2.38 -14.84 1.38
N LEU A 53 2.91 -15.47 2.44
CA LEU A 53 4.11 -16.28 2.35
C LEU A 53 3.89 -17.58 1.57
N ASP A 54 4.89 -17.90 0.74
CA ASP A 54 5.02 -19.14 0.00
C ASP A 54 6.28 -19.87 0.50
N LEU A 55 6.09 -20.78 1.47
CA LEU A 55 7.20 -21.46 2.15
C LEU A 55 7.88 -22.52 1.28
N ASP A 56 7.32 -22.85 0.12
CA ASP A 56 7.92 -23.78 -0.86
C ASP A 56 9.04 -23.10 -1.68
N ILE A 57 9.14 -21.77 -1.61
CA ILE A 57 10.15 -20.99 -2.32
C ILE A 57 11.33 -20.72 -1.39
N ASN A 58 12.53 -21.05 -1.86
CA ASN A 58 13.75 -20.69 -1.14
C ASN A 58 13.94 -19.14 -1.16
N PRO A 59 14.05 -18.48 0.01
CA PRO A 59 14.24 -17.02 0.08
C PRO A 59 15.55 -16.55 -0.58
N CYS A 60 16.52 -17.43 -0.78
CA CYS A 60 17.79 -17.10 -1.46
C CYS A 60 17.73 -17.24 -2.99
N ASP A 61 16.63 -17.78 -3.55
CA ASP A 61 16.41 -17.92 -4.99
C ASP A 61 15.42 -16.88 -5.53
N ASN A 62 14.35 -16.59 -4.79
CA ASN A 62 13.38 -15.57 -5.18
C ASN A 62 12.60 -15.06 -3.97
N PHE A 63 13.11 -14.01 -3.33
CA PHE A 63 12.47 -13.48 -2.12
C PHE A 63 11.11 -12.85 -2.39
N TYR A 64 10.89 -12.27 -3.58
CA TYR A 64 9.57 -11.79 -3.98
C TYR A 64 8.53 -12.91 -3.99
N GLN A 65 8.83 -14.04 -4.63
CA GLN A 65 7.91 -15.18 -4.66
C GLN A 65 7.75 -15.83 -3.28
N PHE A 66 8.82 -15.90 -2.48
CA PHE A 66 8.73 -16.33 -1.08
C PHE A 66 7.79 -15.43 -0.24
N SER A 67 7.86 -14.11 -0.43
CA SER A 67 7.09 -13.14 0.37
C SER A 67 5.70 -12.81 -0.18
N CYS A 68 5.42 -13.12 -1.46
CA CYS A 68 4.16 -12.75 -2.14
C CYS A 68 3.45 -13.91 -2.84
N GLY A 69 4.10 -15.05 -3.04
CA GLY A 69 3.69 -16.09 -4.00
C GLY A 69 2.30 -16.63 -3.73
N LYS A 70 1.94 -16.86 -2.46
CA LYS A 70 0.60 -17.33 -2.10
C LYS A 70 -0.48 -16.27 -2.33
N TRP A 71 -0.17 -15.01 -2.06
CA TRP A 71 -1.08 -13.90 -2.36
C TRP A 71 -1.31 -13.79 -3.87
N ILE A 72 -0.25 -13.90 -4.68
CA ILE A 72 -0.31 -13.86 -6.15
C ILE A 72 -1.14 -15.03 -6.69
N LYS A 73 -0.85 -16.27 -6.28
CA LYS A 73 -1.61 -17.49 -6.66
C LYS A 73 -3.10 -17.34 -6.35
N THR A 74 -3.45 -16.70 -5.24
CA THR A 74 -4.85 -16.44 -4.86
C THR A 74 -5.53 -15.46 -5.82
N ARG A 75 -4.82 -14.42 -6.29
CA ARG A 75 -5.35 -13.45 -7.26
C ARG A 75 -5.47 -14.05 -8.65
N GLU A 76 -4.50 -14.86 -9.05
CA GLU A 76 -4.53 -15.60 -10.30
C GLU A 76 -5.74 -16.54 -10.38
N LYS A 77 -5.98 -17.36 -9.35
CA LYS A 77 -7.17 -18.24 -9.31
C LYS A 77 -8.50 -17.47 -9.39
N LYS A 78 -8.55 -16.28 -8.79
CA LYS A 78 -9.76 -15.47 -8.74
C LYS A 78 -10.02 -14.68 -10.02
N TRP A 79 -8.96 -14.19 -10.68
CA TRP A 79 -9.06 -13.14 -11.69
C TRP A 79 -8.13 -13.30 -12.91
N GLY A 80 -7.36 -14.37 -12.98
CA GLY A 80 -6.37 -14.63 -14.04
C GLY A 80 -6.95 -14.73 -15.45
N ASN A 81 -8.27 -14.94 -15.58
CA ASN A 81 -8.97 -14.97 -16.87
C ASN A 81 -9.43 -13.59 -17.37
N SER A 82 -9.10 -12.50 -16.68
CA SER A 82 -9.42 -11.14 -17.13
C SER A 82 -8.39 -10.63 -18.13
N GLY A 83 -8.82 -9.89 -19.16
CA GLY A 83 -7.93 -9.45 -20.25
C GLY A 83 -6.81 -8.50 -19.81
N SER A 84 -7.16 -7.44 -19.07
CA SER A 84 -6.21 -6.44 -18.55
C SER A 84 -6.52 -6.16 -17.08
N PHE A 85 -5.54 -6.36 -16.20
CA PHE A 85 -5.75 -6.24 -14.75
C PHE A 85 -4.50 -5.77 -14.00
N LYS A 86 -4.74 -5.15 -12.84
CA LYS A 86 -3.72 -4.73 -11.89
C LYS A 86 -4.26 -4.83 -10.47
N TYR A 87 -3.80 -5.83 -9.74
CA TYR A 87 -4.09 -6.00 -8.32
C TYR A 87 -2.89 -5.58 -7.51
N ASN A 88 -3.11 -4.62 -6.61
CA ASN A 88 -2.13 -4.18 -5.64
C ASN A 88 -2.71 -4.45 -4.25
N HIS A 89 -1.96 -5.12 -3.37
CA HIS A 89 -2.44 -5.39 -2.01
C HIS A 89 -2.85 -4.09 -1.27
N ARG A 90 -2.23 -2.94 -1.60
CA ARG A 90 -2.57 -1.62 -1.01
C ARG A 90 -3.95 -1.08 -1.39
N THR A 91 -4.58 -1.63 -2.42
CA THR A 91 -5.97 -1.28 -2.80
C THR A 91 -7.01 -2.11 -2.04
N GLY A 92 -6.57 -3.22 -1.43
CA GLY A 92 -7.46 -4.25 -0.89
C GLY A 92 -8.36 -3.77 0.25
N ASN A 93 -7.94 -2.79 1.05
CA ASN A 93 -8.75 -2.30 2.17
C ASN A 93 -9.99 -1.53 1.69
N PHE A 94 -9.82 -0.64 0.72
CA PHE A 94 -10.94 0.07 0.12
C PHE A 94 -11.85 -0.90 -0.65
N ASP A 95 -11.28 -1.84 -1.40
CA ASP A 95 -12.06 -2.84 -2.12
C ASP A 95 -12.88 -3.73 -1.18
N LYS A 96 -12.30 -4.17 -0.05
CA LYS A 96 -13.02 -4.92 1.01
C LYS A 96 -14.08 -4.04 1.68
N PHE A 97 -13.80 -2.76 1.85
CA PHE A 97 -14.76 -1.81 2.40
C PHE A 97 -15.99 -1.68 1.48
N VAL A 98 -15.77 -1.41 0.19
CA VAL A 98 -16.83 -1.27 -0.81
C VAL A 98 -17.58 -2.58 -0.99
N ASN A 99 -16.87 -3.69 -1.27
CA ASN A 99 -17.49 -4.97 -1.62
C ASN A 99 -17.99 -5.78 -0.41
N GLY A 100 -17.66 -5.36 0.81
CA GLY A 100 -17.91 -6.12 2.03
C GLY A 100 -16.91 -7.27 2.24
N ASN A 101 -16.87 -7.82 3.46
CA ASN A 101 -16.12 -9.04 3.80
C ASN A 101 -16.82 -10.30 3.26
N ILE A 102 -17.20 -10.31 1.97
CA ILE A 102 -17.83 -11.49 1.37
C ILE A 102 -16.72 -12.36 0.78
N PHE A 103 -16.35 -13.39 1.52
CA PHE A 103 -15.50 -14.50 1.08
C PHE A 103 -16.28 -15.48 0.17
N PHE A 104 -17.30 -15.02 -0.54
CA PHE A 104 -18.10 -15.84 -1.45
C PHE A 104 -18.31 -15.10 -2.76
N VAL A 105 -17.47 -15.42 -3.75
CA VAL A 105 -17.83 -15.24 -5.15
C VAL A 105 -18.60 -16.48 -5.56
N PHE A 106 -19.91 -16.45 -5.35
CA PHE A 106 -20.86 -17.10 -6.24
C PHE A 106 -22.12 -16.24 -6.22
N ILE A 107 -22.44 -15.68 -7.39
CA ILE A 107 -23.56 -14.79 -7.74
C ILE A 107 -23.09 -13.36 -8.09
N TYR A 108 -22.62 -13.27 -9.34
CA TYR A 108 -22.64 -12.09 -10.20
C TYR A 108 -24.09 -11.71 -10.57
N LEU A 109 -24.98 -11.61 -9.58
CA LEU A 109 -26.42 -11.38 -9.74
C LEU A 109 -27.07 -11.12 -8.36
N LEU A 110 -26.55 -10.19 -7.56
CA LEU A 110 -27.25 -9.52 -6.45
C LEU A 110 -26.28 -8.58 -5.74
N SER A 111 -26.40 -7.32 -6.09
CA SER A 111 -25.66 -6.19 -5.59
C SER A 111 -25.98 -5.89 -4.11
N GLU A 112 -25.44 -6.66 -3.16
CA GLU A 112 -25.56 -6.39 -1.71
C GLU A 112 -24.46 -5.50 -1.12
N VAL A 113 -23.58 -4.89 -1.93
CA VAL A 113 -22.45 -4.09 -1.40
C VAL A 113 -22.78 -2.63 -1.09
N VAL A 114 -24.07 -2.27 -1.12
CA VAL A 114 -24.61 -1.14 -0.34
C VAL A 114 -25.79 -1.69 0.45
N ASN A 115 -25.50 -2.60 1.39
CA ASN A 115 -26.49 -3.05 2.35
C ASN A 115 -26.94 -1.85 3.18
N GLU A 116 -28.25 -1.61 3.20
CA GLU A 116 -28.94 -0.47 3.80
C GLU A 116 -28.60 -0.24 5.28
N SER A 117 -28.15 -1.29 5.98
CA SER A 117 -27.76 -1.24 7.40
C SER A 117 -26.33 -0.75 7.64
N LYS A 118 -25.41 -0.90 6.69
CA LYS A 118 -23.96 -0.74 6.97
C LYS A 118 -23.50 0.72 7.02
N TYR A 119 -24.16 1.61 6.26
CA TYR A 119 -23.70 3.00 6.04
C TYR A 119 -24.80 4.06 6.17
N LYS A 120 -26.07 3.67 6.34
CA LYS A 120 -27.19 4.63 6.43
C LYS A 120 -27.04 5.60 7.60
N ASP A 121 -26.46 5.12 8.71
CA ASP A 121 -26.18 5.94 9.89
C ASP A 121 -24.94 6.83 9.71
N GLU A 122 -24.18 6.63 8.64
CA GLU A 122 -22.94 7.35 8.40
C GLU A 122 -23.09 8.56 7.50
N SER A 123 -24.00 8.48 6.53
CA SER A 123 -24.40 9.57 5.66
C SER A 123 -25.74 9.28 4.99
N ARG A 124 -26.58 10.32 4.85
CA ARG A 124 -27.88 10.18 4.16
C ARG A 124 -27.73 9.94 2.65
N ILE A 125 -26.58 10.25 2.04
CA ILE A 125 -26.34 10.04 0.60
C ILE A 125 -26.47 8.57 0.18
N PHE A 126 -26.16 7.63 1.08
CA PHE A 126 -26.28 6.20 0.75
C PHE A 126 -27.73 5.76 0.56
N SER A 127 -28.69 6.44 1.22
CA SER A 127 -30.12 6.22 0.95
C SER A 127 -30.49 6.71 -0.46
N THR A 128 -29.91 7.82 -0.91
CA THR A 128 -30.07 8.33 -2.27
C THR A 128 -29.49 7.35 -3.28
N PHE A 129 -28.25 6.87 -3.09
CA PHE A 129 -27.66 5.88 -3.99
C PHE A 129 -28.43 4.56 -4.05
N LYS A 130 -28.96 4.09 -2.91
CA LYS A 130 -29.88 2.94 -2.90
C LYS A 130 -31.09 3.20 -3.80
N ASN A 131 -31.73 4.35 -3.66
CA ASN A 131 -32.88 4.72 -4.50
C ASN A 131 -32.51 4.78 -5.98
N LEU A 132 -31.37 5.37 -6.34
CA LEU A 132 -30.88 5.41 -7.74
C LEU A 132 -30.66 3.99 -8.30
N ARG A 133 -30.09 3.09 -7.50
CA ARG A 133 -29.91 1.69 -7.90
C ARG A 133 -31.23 0.94 -8.07
N ASN A 134 -32.21 1.20 -7.19
CA ASN A 134 -33.56 0.66 -7.35
C ASN A 134 -34.20 1.16 -8.64
N LYS A 135 -34.06 2.46 -8.95
CA LYS A 135 -34.51 3.03 -10.22
C LYS A 135 -33.84 2.38 -11.42
N CYS A 136 -32.53 2.09 -11.37
CA CYS A 136 -31.88 1.32 -12.45
C CYS A 136 -32.61 0.01 -12.76
N SER A 137 -33.08 -0.71 -11.73
CA SER A 137 -33.74 -2.01 -11.91
C SER A 137 -35.23 -1.89 -12.27
N GLN A 138 -35.88 -0.81 -11.85
CA GLN A 138 -37.32 -0.58 -12.03
C GLN A 138 -37.65 0.14 -13.35
N GLU A 139 -36.75 1.02 -13.80
CA GLU A 139 -37.01 1.97 -14.88
C GLU A 139 -36.25 1.64 -16.18
N LEU A 140 -35.30 0.70 -16.16
CA LEU A 140 -34.52 0.31 -17.34
C LEU A 140 -34.77 -1.14 -17.78
N PRO A 141 -34.61 -1.44 -19.09
CA PRO A 141 -34.49 -2.79 -19.60
C PRO A 141 -33.33 -3.57 -18.96
N LYS A 142 -33.49 -4.90 -18.80
CA LYS A 142 -32.53 -5.79 -18.12
C LYS A 142 -31.09 -5.68 -18.64
N ASP A 143 -30.92 -5.50 -19.95
CA ASP A 143 -29.61 -5.36 -20.60
C ASP A 143 -28.88 -4.07 -20.23
N LYS A 144 -29.60 -3.03 -19.79
CA LYS A 144 -29.03 -1.72 -19.40
C LYS A 144 -28.82 -1.57 -17.88
N VAL A 145 -29.43 -2.44 -17.07
CA VAL A 145 -29.35 -2.36 -15.60
C VAL A 145 -27.90 -2.38 -15.11
N ASN A 146 -27.08 -3.30 -15.61
CA ASN A 146 -25.69 -3.45 -15.15
C ASN A 146 -24.85 -2.19 -15.44
N ASN A 147 -25.03 -1.58 -16.61
CA ASN A 147 -24.33 -0.34 -16.94
C ASN A 147 -24.78 0.82 -16.02
N CYS A 148 -26.09 0.93 -15.76
CA CYS A 148 -26.62 1.91 -14.81
C CYS A 148 -26.05 1.71 -13.41
N LEU A 149 -26.04 0.48 -12.90
CA LEU A 149 -25.47 0.15 -11.59
C LEU A 149 -23.98 0.51 -11.50
N SER A 150 -23.22 0.27 -12.57
CA SER A 150 -21.81 0.66 -12.66
C SER A 150 -21.64 2.17 -12.59
N GLU A 151 -22.39 2.95 -13.38
CA GLU A 151 -22.31 4.42 -13.36
C GLU A 151 -22.73 5.00 -12.01
N ILE A 152 -23.75 4.44 -11.34
CA ILE A 152 -24.13 4.88 -9.99
C ILE A 152 -23.05 4.55 -8.96
N LEU A 153 -22.38 3.40 -9.08
CA LEU A 153 -21.26 3.06 -8.20
C LEU A 153 -20.08 4.02 -8.40
N GLU A 154 -19.71 4.31 -9.65
CA GLU A 154 -18.67 5.28 -10.00
C GLU A 154 -19.01 6.67 -9.45
N PHE A 155 -20.23 7.14 -9.68
CA PHE A 155 -20.74 8.40 -9.14
C PHE A 155 -20.67 8.46 -7.61
N GLY A 156 -20.89 7.34 -6.92
CA GLY A 156 -20.85 7.25 -5.46
C GLY A 156 -19.48 7.04 -4.83
N LYS A 157 -18.40 6.85 -5.61
CA LYS A 157 -17.06 6.56 -5.09
C LYS A 157 -16.52 7.64 -4.16
N TYR A 158 -16.85 8.92 -4.39
CA TYR A 158 -16.38 9.99 -3.51
C TYR A 158 -16.99 9.85 -2.11
N ALA A 159 -18.29 9.55 -2.02
CA ALA A 159 -18.95 9.34 -0.73
C ALA A 159 -18.39 8.12 0.02
N LEU A 160 -18.17 7.01 -0.71
CA LEU A 160 -17.55 5.81 -0.18
C LEU A 160 -16.14 6.10 0.36
N SER A 161 -15.35 6.88 -0.39
CA SER A 161 -14.00 7.31 -0.01
C SER A 161 -14.02 8.17 1.25
N SER A 162 -14.91 9.16 1.32
CA SER A 162 -15.03 10.04 2.49
C SER A 162 -15.32 9.27 3.77
N VAL A 163 -16.26 8.34 3.68
CA VAL A 163 -16.60 7.49 4.82
C VAL A 163 -15.47 6.54 5.20
N PHE A 164 -14.82 5.92 4.21
CA PHE A 164 -13.68 5.04 4.44
C PHE A 164 -12.55 5.77 5.16
N LEU A 165 -12.16 6.96 4.69
CA LEU A 165 -11.14 7.80 5.31
C LEU A 165 -11.52 8.16 6.75
N ARG A 166 -12.74 8.66 6.96
CA ARG A 166 -13.23 9.01 8.31
C ARG A 166 -13.20 7.82 9.27
N ARG A 167 -13.61 6.63 8.82
CA ARG A 167 -13.56 5.40 9.61
C ARG A 167 -12.14 5.00 9.95
N ASN A 168 -11.24 5.03 8.97
CA ASN A 168 -9.83 4.70 9.19
C ASN A 168 -9.21 5.66 10.20
N MET A 169 -9.34 6.96 10.01
CA MET A 169 -8.77 7.98 10.89
C MET A 169 -9.26 7.80 12.34
N ARG A 170 -10.57 7.66 12.55
CA ARG A 170 -11.14 7.41 13.89
C ARG A 170 -10.63 6.11 14.52
N ARG A 171 -10.51 5.03 13.74
CA ARG A 171 -9.98 3.75 14.21
C ARG A 171 -8.53 3.87 14.65
N ILE A 172 -7.71 4.55 13.84
CA ILE A 172 -6.28 4.75 14.11
C ILE A 172 -6.10 5.59 15.38
N GLU A 173 -6.85 6.69 15.52
CA GLU A 173 -6.85 7.53 16.72
C GLU A 173 -7.24 6.73 17.95
N LYS A 174 -8.37 6.01 17.90
CA LYS A 174 -8.88 5.20 19.01
C LYS A 174 -7.85 4.15 19.48
N ASN A 175 -7.08 3.59 18.56
CA ASN A 175 -6.11 2.54 18.85
C ASN A 175 -4.68 3.08 19.11
N GLY A 176 -4.49 4.40 19.20
CA GLY A 176 -3.17 5.02 19.41
C GLY A 176 -2.19 4.80 18.25
N GLY A 177 -2.69 4.47 17.04
CA GLY A 177 -1.84 4.12 15.90
C GLY A 177 -0.96 5.28 15.46
N TYR A 178 -1.47 6.52 15.44
CA TYR A 178 -0.66 7.69 15.09
C TYR A 178 0.50 7.92 16.06
N GLU A 179 0.31 7.70 17.35
CA GLU A 179 1.40 7.84 18.33
C GLU A 179 2.51 6.81 18.09
N LYS A 180 2.13 5.55 17.84
CA LYS A 180 3.08 4.48 17.51
C LYS A 180 3.86 4.79 16.23
N VAL A 181 3.19 5.29 15.19
CA VAL A 181 3.82 5.72 13.94
C VAL A 181 4.79 6.88 14.18
N GLN A 182 4.39 7.88 14.97
CA GLN A 182 5.28 9.00 15.34
C GLN A 182 6.51 8.52 16.13
N ASN A 183 6.36 7.52 16.99
CA ASN A 183 7.50 6.93 17.69
C ASN A 183 8.43 6.19 16.74
N MET A 184 7.91 5.39 15.81
CA MET A 184 8.74 4.76 14.76
C MET A 184 9.49 5.82 13.94
N TYR A 185 8.81 6.89 13.55
CA TYR A 185 9.40 8.00 12.80
C TYR A 185 10.61 8.63 13.52
N LYS A 186 10.53 8.84 14.84
CA LYS A 186 11.66 9.40 15.61
C LYS A 186 12.93 8.56 15.46
N PHE A 187 12.82 7.24 15.60
CA PHE A 187 13.97 6.33 15.43
C PHE A 187 14.50 6.31 14.00
N ILE A 188 13.60 6.35 13.00
CA ILE A 188 13.98 6.40 11.58
C ILE A 188 14.72 7.71 11.27
N ASN A 189 14.20 8.84 11.74
CA ASN A 189 14.83 10.14 11.57
C ASN A 189 16.21 10.17 12.24
N GLU A 190 16.31 9.74 13.50
CA GLU A 190 17.60 9.69 14.22
C GLU A 190 18.62 8.79 13.50
N GLN A 191 18.25 7.59 13.08
CA GLN A 191 19.17 6.69 12.39
C GLN A 191 19.59 7.20 11.02
N PHE A 192 18.73 7.96 10.33
CA PHE A 192 19.10 8.60 9.09
C PHE A 192 20.05 9.79 9.33
N ARG A 193 19.86 10.57 10.39
CA ARG A 193 20.82 11.62 10.80
C ARG A 193 22.21 11.04 11.04
N LEU A 194 22.30 9.99 11.85
CA LEU A 194 23.57 9.29 12.12
C LEU A 194 24.22 8.76 10.84
N LEU A 195 23.41 8.20 9.94
CA LEU A 195 23.89 7.72 8.65
C LEU A 195 24.46 8.84 7.77
N ILE A 196 23.89 10.05 7.80
CA ILE A 196 24.44 11.23 7.11
C ILE A 196 25.78 11.64 7.76
N ASP A 197 25.88 11.64 9.09
CA ASP A 197 27.10 12.01 9.78
C ASP A 197 28.27 11.05 9.50
N GLU A 198 27.99 9.75 9.44
CA GLU A 198 28.96 8.69 9.14
C GLU A 198 29.54 8.77 7.71
N LYS A 199 29.01 9.64 6.85
CA LYS A 199 29.31 9.71 5.40
C LYS A 199 30.43 10.69 5.03
N SER A 200 31.45 10.86 5.88
CA SER A 200 32.58 11.81 5.65
C SER A 200 33.33 11.61 4.33
N GLU A 201 33.49 10.37 3.90
CA GLU A 201 34.20 10.02 2.67
C GLU A 201 33.41 10.35 1.40
N MET A 202 32.09 10.45 1.54
CA MET A 202 31.19 10.72 0.41
C MET A 202 30.81 12.19 0.37
N PHE A 203 30.55 12.78 1.53
CA PHE A 203 30.06 14.13 1.71
C PHE A 203 31.00 14.90 2.63
N ASP A 204 31.50 16.04 2.15
CA ASP A 204 32.29 16.93 2.99
C ASP A 204 31.46 17.50 4.16
N LEU A 205 32.13 18.17 5.09
CA LEU A 205 31.47 18.73 6.28
C LEU A 205 30.35 19.71 5.91
N ASN A 206 30.54 20.52 4.87
CA ASN A 206 29.55 21.50 4.42
C ASN A 206 28.27 20.81 3.92
N THR A 207 28.43 19.78 3.10
CA THR A 207 27.33 18.99 2.53
C THR A 207 26.61 18.18 3.60
N ARG A 208 27.33 17.56 4.54
CA ARG A 208 26.69 16.87 5.68
C ARG A 208 25.88 17.82 6.53
N LYS A 209 26.39 19.02 6.85
CA LYS A 209 25.62 20.03 7.58
C LYS A 209 24.37 20.47 6.82
N TYR A 210 24.46 20.63 5.50
CA TYR A 210 23.30 20.88 4.64
C TYR A 210 22.25 19.76 4.74
N PHE A 211 22.68 18.50 4.62
CA PHE A 211 21.79 17.34 4.72
C PHE A 211 21.17 17.19 6.11
N LEU A 212 21.93 17.42 7.18
CA LEU A 212 21.44 17.42 8.56
C LEU A 212 20.36 18.50 8.77
N GLN A 213 20.58 19.72 8.27
CA GLN A 213 19.56 20.77 8.32
C GLN A 213 18.29 20.39 7.54
N LYS A 214 18.45 19.75 6.37
CA LYS A 214 17.33 19.28 5.57
C LYS A 214 16.53 18.22 6.34
N ILE A 215 17.17 17.19 6.89
CA ILE A 215 16.47 16.14 7.64
C ILE A 215 15.90 16.62 8.98
N ASP A 216 16.55 17.57 9.67
CA ASP A 216 16.03 18.20 10.90
C ASP A 216 14.73 18.96 10.67
N SER A 217 14.55 19.46 9.45
CA SER A 217 13.35 20.20 9.06
C SER A 217 12.26 19.34 8.43
N LEU A 218 12.57 18.08 8.15
CA LEU A 218 11.63 17.14 7.52
C LEU A 218 10.49 16.85 8.49
N LYS A 219 9.25 16.91 8.00
CA LYS A 219 8.05 16.63 8.80
C LYS A 219 7.30 15.42 8.24
N LEU A 220 6.79 14.60 9.16
CA LEU A 220 5.83 13.54 8.88
C LEU A 220 4.40 14.09 8.98
N VAL A 221 3.60 13.90 7.94
CA VAL A 221 2.14 14.11 7.94
C VAL A 221 1.43 12.76 7.87
N THR A 222 0.70 12.37 8.92
CA THR A 222 0.00 11.07 9.00
C THR A 222 -1.47 11.13 8.58
N SER A 223 -1.99 12.32 8.32
CA SER A 223 -3.39 12.57 8.00
C SER A 223 -3.46 13.47 6.77
N LEU A 224 -3.23 12.88 5.60
CA LEU A 224 -3.42 13.55 4.32
C LEU A 224 -4.90 13.77 4.04
N ASP A 225 -5.41 14.96 4.36
CA ASP A 225 -6.77 15.37 4.04
C ASP A 225 -6.86 16.83 3.61
N ASP A 226 -5.90 17.27 2.79
CA ASP A 226 -5.75 18.67 2.35
C ASP A 226 -7.01 19.22 1.65
N TYR A 227 -7.85 18.33 1.10
CA TYR A 227 -9.09 18.66 0.41
C TYR A 227 -10.35 18.31 1.22
N GLN A 228 -10.23 18.04 2.52
CA GLN A 228 -11.35 17.70 3.40
C GLN A 228 -12.19 16.52 2.89
N LEU A 229 -11.54 15.57 2.21
CA LEU A 229 -12.13 14.37 1.65
C LEU A 229 -12.75 13.50 2.75
N SER A 230 -12.23 13.49 3.99
CA SER A 230 -12.82 12.74 5.10
C SER A 230 -14.06 13.42 5.72
N ASN A 231 -14.34 14.68 5.36
CA ASN A 231 -15.47 15.42 5.88
C ASN A 231 -16.79 14.99 5.20
N VAL A 232 -17.53 14.13 5.88
CA VAL A 232 -18.81 13.62 5.38
C VAL A 232 -19.87 14.70 5.19
N LYS A 233 -19.86 15.79 5.97
CA LYS A 233 -20.83 16.88 5.81
C LYS A 233 -20.58 17.64 4.51
N GLU A 234 -19.32 17.99 4.24
CA GLU A 234 -18.94 18.64 2.98
C GLU A 234 -19.16 17.73 1.77
N MET A 235 -18.88 16.43 1.92
CA MET A 235 -19.22 15.44 0.90
C MET A 235 -20.72 15.45 0.60
N GLU A 236 -21.59 15.44 1.62
CA GLU A 236 -23.04 15.53 1.40
C GLU A 236 -23.44 16.84 0.72
N ASP A 237 -22.86 17.98 1.13
CA ASP A 237 -23.14 19.27 0.52
C ASP A 237 -22.74 19.28 -0.97
N CYS A 238 -21.66 18.59 -1.35
CA CYS A 238 -21.31 18.42 -2.76
C CYS A 238 -22.41 17.73 -3.58
N TYR A 239 -23.04 16.68 -3.06
CA TYR A 239 -24.10 15.95 -3.77
C TYR A 239 -25.45 16.64 -3.76
N TYR A 240 -25.77 17.41 -2.72
CA TYR A 240 -27.11 17.99 -2.54
C TYR A 240 -27.21 19.48 -2.86
N ARG A 241 -26.09 20.22 -2.83
CA ARG A 241 -26.09 21.68 -2.96
C ARG A 241 -25.21 22.18 -4.11
N SER A 242 -24.14 21.47 -4.44
CA SER A 242 -23.14 21.96 -5.40
C SER A 242 -23.27 21.40 -6.81
N ILE A 243 -23.95 20.26 -6.99
CA ILE A 243 -24.24 19.69 -8.31
C ILE A 243 -25.74 19.71 -8.58
N GLU A 244 -26.12 20.11 -9.79
CA GLU A 244 -27.52 20.25 -10.20
C GLU A 244 -28.11 18.90 -10.65
N ILE A 245 -28.29 17.97 -9.71
CA ILE A 245 -28.93 16.67 -9.97
C ILE A 245 -30.24 16.58 -9.19
N TYR A 246 -31.35 16.47 -9.93
CA TYR A 246 -32.68 16.26 -9.37
C TYR A 246 -32.96 14.77 -9.19
N TYR A 247 -32.60 14.21 -8.03
CA TYR A 247 -32.70 12.76 -7.75
C TYR A 247 -34.13 12.17 -7.84
N LYS A 248 -35.15 13.01 -7.94
CA LYS A 248 -36.55 12.58 -8.15
C LYS A 248 -36.85 12.21 -9.60
N ASP A 249 -36.07 12.67 -10.57
CA ASP A 249 -36.28 12.43 -12.00
C ASP A 249 -36.12 10.95 -12.40
N HIS A 250 -36.56 10.60 -13.61
CA HIS A 250 -36.31 9.28 -14.19
C HIS A 250 -34.80 9.01 -14.30
N ILE A 251 -34.39 7.76 -14.12
CA ILE A 251 -32.98 7.35 -14.04
C ILE A 251 -32.19 7.73 -15.30
N THR A 252 -32.83 7.71 -16.46
CA THR A 252 -32.20 8.14 -17.72
C THR A 252 -31.83 9.62 -17.71
N THR A 253 -32.67 10.48 -17.12
CA THR A 253 -32.41 11.91 -16.96
C THR A 253 -31.28 12.13 -15.96
N ILE A 254 -31.31 11.41 -14.84
CA ILE A 254 -30.24 11.47 -13.82
C ILE A 254 -28.89 11.05 -14.41
N LEU A 255 -28.84 9.93 -15.13
CA LEU A 255 -27.62 9.47 -15.80
C LEU A 255 -27.13 10.46 -16.86
N ALA A 256 -28.03 11.11 -17.60
CA ALA A 256 -27.65 12.16 -18.55
C ALA A 256 -26.98 13.35 -17.83
N SER A 257 -27.54 13.80 -16.70
CA SER A 257 -26.94 14.86 -15.89
C SER A 257 -25.57 14.46 -15.32
N ILE A 258 -25.45 13.23 -14.78
CA ILE A 258 -24.17 12.66 -14.30
C ILE A 258 -23.13 12.68 -15.43
N ASN A 259 -23.49 12.19 -16.62
CA ASN A 259 -22.58 12.13 -17.77
C ASN A 259 -22.17 13.52 -18.27
N ASN A 260 -23.11 14.47 -18.30
CA ASN A 260 -22.80 15.85 -18.67
C ASN A 260 -21.81 16.49 -17.68
N LEU A 261 -22.06 16.36 -16.38
CA LEU A 261 -21.16 16.87 -15.35
C LEU A 261 -19.78 16.20 -15.40
N LYS A 262 -19.73 14.88 -15.63
CA LYS A 262 -18.49 14.12 -15.84
C LYS A 262 -17.71 14.67 -17.04
N ALA A 263 -18.37 14.94 -18.16
CA ALA A 263 -17.73 15.53 -19.35
C ALA A 263 -17.16 16.92 -19.08
N LEU A 264 -17.86 17.74 -18.29
CA LEU A 264 -17.39 19.08 -17.89
C LEU A 264 -16.24 19.05 -16.86
N SER A 265 -16.09 17.96 -16.12
CA SER A 265 -15.10 17.83 -15.05
C SER A 265 -13.65 17.60 -15.49
N ARG A 266 -13.37 17.46 -16.80
CA ARG A 266 -12.05 17.01 -17.31
C ARG A 266 -10.87 17.83 -16.78
N ASN A 267 -11.08 19.14 -16.64
CA ASN A 267 -10.07 20.09 -16.17
C ASN A 267 -10.22 20.46 -14.69
N ASP A 268 -11.22 19.91 -13.99
CA ASP A 268 -11.39 20.16 -12.57
C ASP A 268 -10.30 19.46 -11.76
N ASP A 269 -10.02 20.05 -10.60
CA ASP A 269 -9.23 19.47 -9.53
C ASP A 269 -10.08 19.22 -8.29
N LEU A 270 -9.44 18.75 -7.22
CA LEU A 270 -10.10 18.36 -5.97
C LEU A 270 -10.52 19.54 -5.10
N THR A 271 -10.31 20.79 -5.54
CA THR A 271 -10.81 21.97 -4.82
C THR A 271 -12.31 22.18 -5.03
N THR A 272 -12.87 21.60 -6.10
CA THR A 272 -14.29 21.71 -6.45
C THR A 272 -15.06 20.42 -6.17
N CYS A 273 -16.35 20.52 -5.86
CA CYS A 273 -17.21 19.35 -5.69
C CYS A 273 -17.30 18.49 -6.96
N ARG A 274 -17.39 19.12 -8.15
CA ARG A 274 -17.44 18.42 -9.43
C ARG A 274 -16.15 17.62 -9.67
N GLY A 275 -14.98 18.20 -9.37
CA GLY A 275 -13.72 17.46 -9.43
C GLY A 275 -13.62 16.34 -8.40
N LYS A 276 -14.01 16.55 -7.13
CA LYS A 276 -14.03 15.49 -6.11
C LYS A 276 -14.91 14.30 -6.51
N ILE A 277 -16.05 14.55 -7.17
CA ILE A 277 -16.98 13.49 -7.59
C ILE A 277 -16.50 12.79 -8.88
N PHE A 278 -16.11 13.54 -9.91
CA PHE A 278 -15.93 12.99 -11.25
C PHE A 278 -14.46 12.78 -11.66
N GLN A 279 -13.49 13.28 -10.89
CA GLN A 279 -12.06 13.06 -11.09
C GLN A 279 -11.48 12.11 -10.03
N ILE A 280 -12.29 11.15 -9.57
CA ILE A 280 -11.95 10.25 -8.46
C ILE A 280 -10.63 9.53 -8.65
N ASP A 281 -10.37 9.02 -9.86
CA ASP A 281 -9.17 8.26 -10.19
C ASP A 281 -7.88 9.06 -9.99
N LYS A 282 -7.94 10.41 -10.12
CA LYS A 282 -6.78 11.29 -9.90
C LYS A 282 -6.30 11.26 -8.45
N PHE A 283 -7.13 10.82 -7.51
CA PHE A 283 -6.84 10.99 -6.09
C PHE A 283 -6.96 9.72 -5.26
N MET A 284 -7.64 8.67 -5.75
CA MET A 284 -7.72 7.38 -5.06
C MET A 284 -6.34 6.87 -4.65
N TYR A 285 -5.37 6.91 -5.57
CA TYR A 285 -3.99 6.47 -5.29
C TYR A 285 -3.25 7.34 -4.27
N LYS A 286 -3.59 8.63 -4.18
CA LYS A 286 -2.91 9.58 -3.30
C LYS A 286 -3.49 9.55 -1.89
N PHE A 287 -4.81 9.54 -1.76
CA PHE A 287 -5.48 9.73 -0.46
C PHE A 287 -6.17 8.48 0.08
N VAL A 288 -6.67 7.60 -0.78
CA VAL A 288 -7.57 6.50 -0.37
C VAL A 288 -6.84 5.17 -0.25
N TYR A 289 -6.15 4.73 -1.30
CA TYR A 289 -5.35 3.50 -1.28
C TYR A 289 -4.05 3.72 -0.54
N GLY A 290 -3.60 2.75 0.26
CA GLY A 290 -2.36 2.85 1.03
C GLY A 290 -1.20 3.41 0.20
N ASN A 291 -0.76 4.63 0.51
CA ASN A 291 0.35 5.27 -0.18
C ASN A 291 1.10 6.30 0.69
N GLY A 292 2.38 6.45 0.38
CA GLY A 292 3.29 7.46 0.91
C GLY A 292 3.67 8.45 -0.20
N MET A 293 4.09 9.64 0.19
CA MET A 293 4.64 10.61 -0.76
C MET A 293 5.58 11.62 -0.09
N TYR A 294 6.66 11.95 -0.77
CA TYR A 294 7.49 13.10 -0.47
C TYR A 294 7.07 14.33 -1.31
N VAL A 295 7.03 15.49 -0.67
CA VAL A 295 6.78 16.80 -1.30
C VAL A 295 8.05 17.65 -1.20
N PRO A 296 8.88 17.68 -2.26
CA PRO A 296 10.21 18.30 -2.19
C PRO A 296 10.22 19.78 -1.81
N TYR A 297 9.28 20.57 -2.35
CA TYR A 297 9.23 22.01 -2.10
C TYR A 297 8.92 22.35 -0.64
N LEU A 298 8.13 21.51 0.03
CA LEU A 298 7.76 21.68 1.42
C LEU A 298 8.72 20.97 2.38
N ASN A 299 9.57 20.08 1.86
CA ASN A 299 10.37 19.13 2.63
C ASN A 299 9.51 18.40 3.67
N VAL A 300 8.41 17.83 3.19
CA VAL A 300 7.44 17.06 3.99
C VAL A 300 7.31 15.71 3.31
N PHE A 301 7.22 14.64 4.10
CA PHE A 301 6.66 13.40 3.60
C PHE A 301 5.38 13.08 4.34
N ALA A 302 4.50 12.38 3.65
CA ALA A 302 3.18 12.11 4.15
C ALA A 302 2.78 10.67 3.85
N ILE A 303 2.04 10.09 4.77
CA ILE A 303 1.38 8.79 4.61
C ILE A 303 -0.11 9.00 4.77
N ASN A 304 -0.91 8.29 4.00
CA ASN A 304 -2.35 8.32 4.19
C ASN A 304 -2.81 7.32 5.27
N SER A 305 -4.06 7.48 5.70
CA SER A 305 -4.62 6.68 6.78
C SER A 305 -4.65 5.18 6.48
N ASP A 306 -4.72 4.78 5.21
CA ASP A 306 -4.79 3.36 4.85
C ASP A 306 -3.45 2.62 5.07
N LEU A 307 -2.30 3.32 5.00
CA LEU A 307 -1.00 2.75 5.38
C LEU A 307 -0.86 2.47 6.87
N VAL A 308 -1.71 3.04 7.72
CA VAL A 308 -1.71 2.78 9.16
C VAL A 308 -2.71 1.64 9.50
N ASN A 309 -2.91 0.72 8.56
CA ASN A 309 -3.75 -0.48 8.72
C ASN A 309 -3.07 -1.71 8.14
N GLU A 310 -3.60 -2.89 8.44
CA GLU A 310 -3.14 -4.15 7.85
C GLU A 310 -3.23 -4.10 6.31
N PRO A 311 -2.27 -4.69 5.58
CA PRO A 311 -1.11 -5.44 6.07
C PRO A 311 0.11 -4.59 6.45
N SER A 312 0.06 -3.27 6.24
CA SER A 312 1.21 -2.37 6.42
C SER A 312 1.55 -2.08 7.87
N PHE A 313 0.52 -2.00 8.73
CA PHE A 313 0.67 -1.70 10.15
C PHE A 313 -0.45 -2.33 10.97
N SER A 314 -0.09 -2.86 12.13
CA SER A 314 -1.07 -3.17 13.18
C SER A 314 -0.46 -2.94 14.55
N SER A 315 -1.30 -2.48 15.47
CA SER A 315 -0.92 -2.39 16.88
C SER A 315 -0.62 -3.75 17.51
N ASP A 316 -1.14 -4.82 16.91
CA ASP A 316 -0.97 -6.20 17.36
C ASP A 316 0.22 -6.88 16.64
N PHE A 317 0.85 -6.25 15.66
CA PHE A 317 2.01 -6.84 15.01
C PHE A 317 3.27 -6.72 15.87
N PRO A 318 4.17 -7.72 15.83
CA PRO A 318 5.56 -7.52 16.24
C PRO A 318 6.15 -6.29 15.55
N TYR A 319 7.01 -5.56 16.27
CA TYR A 319 7.64 -4.36 15.70
C TYR A 319 8.50 -4.65 14.47
N SER A 320 9.03 -5.88 14.31
CA SER A 320 9.70 -6.32 13.08
C SER A 320 8.82 -6.13 11.86
N LEU A 321 7.56 -6.56 11.92
CA LEU A 321 6.62 -6.42 10.81
C LEU A 321 6.26 -4.96 10.54
N ASN A 322 6.02 -4.16 11.59
CA ASN A 322 5.69 -2.74 11.46
C ASN A 322 6.86 -1.92 10.88
N PHE A 323 8.08 -2.11 11.38
CA PHE A 323 9.27 -1.43 10.85
C PHE A 323 9.65 -1.92 9.45
N GLY A 324 9.54 -3.21 9.17
CA GLY A 324 9.86 -3.76 7.86
C GLY A 324 8.89 -3.29 6.76
N TYR A 325 7.67 -2.93 7.13
CA TYR A 325 6.66 -2.48 6.18
C TYR A 325 6.48 -0.95 6.20
N LEU A 326 5.73 -0.44 7.17
CA LEU A 326 5.46 1.00 7.28
C LEU A 326 6.74 1.78 7.58
N GLY A 327 7.63 1.25 8.42
CA GLY A 327 8.93 1.89 8.69
C GLY A 327 9.80 2.01 7.43
N ASN A 328 9.83 0.98 6.60
CA ASN A 328 10.53 1.00 5.31
C ASN A 328 9.92 2.01 4.34
N ILE A 329 8.58 2.09 4.25
CA ILE A 329 7.91 3.14 3.45
C ILE A 329 8.29 4.54 3.96
N MET A 330 8.20 4.79 5.28
CA MET A 330 8.58 6.10 5.82
C MET A 330 10.02 6.46 5.48
N ALA A 331 10.96 5.53 5.66
CA ALA A 331 12.37 5.74 5.33
C ALA A 331 12.61 5.99 3.83
N HIS A 332 11.89 5.27 2.95
CA HIS A 332 11.89 5.48 1.50
C HIS A 332 11.42 6.89 1.14
N GLU A 333 10.28 7.34 1.68
CA GLU A 333 9.77 8.69 1.41
C GLU A 333 10.70 9.79 1.96
N MET A 334 11.33 9.56 3.11
CA MET A 334 12.34 10.50 3.64
C MET A 334 13.57 10.58 2.73
N LEU A 335 13.97 9.45 2.13
CA LEU A 335 15.09 9.36 1.20
C LEU A 335 14.85 10.07 -0.12
N HIS A 336 13.60 10.28 -0.55
CA HIS A 336 13.33 11.14 -1.70
C HIS A 336 13.81 12.57 -1.51
N GLY A 337 14.02 13.05 -0.28
CA GLY A 337 14.71 14.32 -0.03
C GLY A 337 16.19 14.32 -0.43
N PHE A 338 16.77 13.15 -0.67
CA PHE A 338 18.21 12.92 -0.86
C PHE A 338 18.49 11.99 -2.05
N ASP A 339 17.48 11.73 -2.88
CA ASP A 339 17.60 10.93 -4.09
C ASP A 339 18.28 11.71 -5.23
N SER A 340 18.43 11.06 -6.39
CA SER A 340 19.09 11.66 -7.56
C SER A 340 18.41 12.95 -8.06
N ASN A 341 17.14 13.17 -7.74
CA ASN A 341 16.38 14.32 -8.21
C ASN A 341 16.38 15.48 -7.20
N ASN A 342 16.68 15.20 -5.92
CA ASN A 342 16.45 16.15 -4.84
C ASN A 342 17.64 16.37 -3.89
N TYR A 343 18.74 15.62 -3.99
CA TYR A 343 19.88 15.76 -3.08
C TYR A 343 20.43 17.19 -3.02
N ASN A 344 20.52 17.90 -4.15
CA ASN A 344 21.00 19.28 -4.23
C ASN A 344 19.87 20.33 -4.25
N ARG A 345 18.61 19.91 -4.05
CA ARG A 345 17.45 20.80 -4.14
C ARG A 345 17.28 21.63 -2.88
N THR A 346 17.38 22.95 -3.03
CA THR A 346 17.11 23.93 -1.98
C THR A 346 15.65 23.90 -1.52
N MET A 347 15.45 24.03 -0.20
CA MET A 347 14.12 24.15 0.40
C MET A 347 13.55 25.53 0.07
N ALA A 348 12.34 25.59 -0.49
CA ALA A 348 11.77 26.83 -1.05
C ALA A 348 11.67 28.01 -0.06
N ASN A 349 11.64 27.73 1.25
CA ASN A 349 11.43 28.73 2.30
C ASN A 349 12.54 28.76 3.36
N LYS A 350 13.71 28.14 3.10
CA LYS A 350 14.84 28.16 4.03
C LYS A 350 16.13 28.52 3.31
N ILE A 351 16.65 29.70 3.62
CA ILE A 351 18.05 30.02 3.35
C ILE A 351 18.87 29.06 4.22
N SER A 352 19.72 28.27 3.58
CA SER A 352 20.72 27.44 4.24
C SER A 352 22.07 28.09 4.05
N ASP A 353 22.82 28.27 5.15
CA ASP A 353 24.22 28.73 5.10
C ASP A 353 25.14 27.69 4.45
N TYR A 354 24.68 26.44 4.36
CA TYR A 354 25.39 25.33 3.74
C TYR A 354 24.83 25.01 2.35
N LYS A 355 25.65 24.39 1.51
CA LYS A 355 25.29 23.91 0.18
C LYS A 355 25.99 22.59 -0.11
N VAL A 356 25.41 21.78 -0.99
CA VAL A 356 26.09 20.60 -1.54
C VAL A 356 27.30 21.08 -2.34
N SER A 357 28.48 20.57 -2.02
CA SER A 357 29.72 20.90 -2.73
C SER A 357 29.89 20.05 -3.98
N GLN A 358 30.67 20.55 -4.95
CA GLN A 358 30.91 19.82 -6.19
C GLN A 358 31.59 18.46 -5.96
N ILE A 359 32.57 18.38 -5.05
CA ILE A 359 33.22 17.10 -4.69
C ILE A 359 32.19 16.08 -4.17
N SER A 360 31.19 16.54 -3.40
CA SER A 360 30.12 15.70 -2.88
C SER A 360 29.15 15.27 -3.99
N VAL A 361 28.89 16.15 -4.98
CA VAL A 361 28.13 15.81 -6.18
C VAL A 361 28.84 14.71 -6.98
N ASP A 362 30.11 14.89 -7.29
CA ASP A 362 30.88 13.93 -8.09
C ASP A 362 30.94 12.55 -7.42
N ASN A 363 31.15 12.54 -6.09
CA ASN A 363 31.11 11.31 -5.28
C ASN A 363 29.73 10.65 -5.28
N TYR A 364 28.67 11.45 -5.19
CA TYR A 364 27.29 10.98 -5.25
C TYR A 364 26.99 10.32 -6.59
N GLU A 365 27.24 11.02 -7.70
CA GLU A 365 26.97 10.54 -9.04
C GLU A 365 27.77 9.27 -9.36
N LYS A 366 29.05 9.23 -8.95
CA LYS A 366 29.88 8.03 -9.08
C LYS A 366 29.25 6.83 -8.37
N LYS A 367 28.72 6.99 -7.16
CA LYS A 367 28.05 5.90 -6.43
C LYS A 367 26.68 5.56 -7.01
N ALA A 368 25.93 6.56 -7.47
CA ALA A 368 24.64 6.39 -8.12
C ALA A 368 24.76 5.58 -9.43
N SER A 369 25.85 5.73 -10.18
CA SER A 369 26.10 4.99 -11.42
C SER A 369 26.08 3.46 -11.25
N CYS A 370 26.47 2.95 -10.07
CA CYS A 370 26.37 1.53 -9.74
C CYS A 370 24.92 1.03 -9.88
N PHE A 371 23.95 1.79 -9.38
CA PHE A 371 22.54 1.42 -9.48
C PHE A 371 22.05 1.46 -10.92
N VAL A 372 22.44 2.46 -11.71
CA VAL A 372 22.10 2.52 -13.13
C VAL A 372 22.59 1.25 -13.85
N GLU A 373 23.86 0.90 -13.68
CA GLU A 373 24.45 -0.29 -14.29
C GLU A 373 23.81 -1.60 -13.79
N GLN A 374 23.54 -1.70 -12.50
CA GLN A 374 22.95 -2.89 -11.89
C GLN A 374 21.53 -3.13 -12.40
N TYR A 375 20.71 -2.08 -12.49
CA TYR A 375 19.32 -2.19 -12.90
C TYR A 375 19.19 -2.34 -14.43
N ASN A 376 20.08 -1.74 -15.23
CA ASN A 376 20.14 -1.96 -16.68
C ASN A 376 20.38 -3.43 -17.07
N LYS A 377 21.04 -4.21 -16.20
CA LYS A 377 21.28 -5.65 -16.41
C LYS A 377 20.05 -6.51 -16.09
N GLN A 378 19.01 -5.95 -15.46
CA GLN A 378 17.82 -6.70 -15.08
C GLN A 378 16.87 -6.81 -16.26
N LYS A 379 16.29 -8.00 -16.42
CA LYS A 379 15.31 -8.32 -17.46
C LYS A 379 14.06 -8.89 -16.82
N GLU A 380 12.90 -8.35 -17.17
CA GLU A 380 11.62 -8.83 -16.66
C GLU A 380 11.18 -10.08 -17.45
N ASN A 381 10.82 -11.15 -16.75
CA ASN A 381 10.66 -12.48 -17.32
C ASN A 381 9.40 -12.64 -18.20
N ILE A 382 8.32 -11.94 -17.92
CA ILE A 382 7.03 -12.06 -18.64
C ILE A 382 7.06 -11.27 -19.96
N THR A 383 7.62 -10.07 -19.92
CA THR A 383 7.68 -9.11 -21.02
C THR A 383 9.00 -9.19 -21.80
N ASN A 384 10.02 -9.82 -21.24
CA ASN A 384 11.39 -9.86 -21.77
C ASN A 384 12.04 -8.48 -21.98
N ARG A 385 11.54 -7.44 -21.29
CA ARG A 385 12.08 -6.08 -21.39
C ARG A 385 13.17 -5.85 -20.35
N TYR A 386 14.20 -5.12 -20.74
CA TYR A 386 15.21 -4.62 -19.82
C TYR A 386 14.66 -3.44 -19.02
N ILE A 387 15.15 -3.28 -17.80
CA ILE A 387 14.83 -2.13 -16.95
C ILE A 387 15.74 -0.96 -17.34
N ASP A 388 15.15 0.23 -17.43
CA ASP A 388 15.91 1.47 -17.55
C ASP A 388 16.38 1.92 -16.16
N GLY A 389 17.64 1.63 -15.84
CA GLY A 389 18.27 1.97 -14.58
C GLY A 389 18.43 3.47 -14.35
N SER A 390 18.48 4.28 -15.42
CA SER A 390 18.55 5.74 -15.33
C SER A 390 17.18 6.31 -14.94
N LYS A 391 16.11 5.83 -15.59
CA LYS A 391 14.74 6.23 -15.29
C LYS A 391 14.32 5.86 -13.86
N THR A 392 14.76 4.69 -13.39
CA THR A 392 14.39 4.15 -12.07
C THR A 392 15.33 4.58 -10.94
N LEU A 393 16.36 5.38 -11.24
CA LEU A 393 17.46 5.68 -10.32
C LEU A 393 17.01 6.28 -8.98
N GLY A 394 16.11 7.28 -9.01
CA GLY A 394 15.63 7.95 -7.80
C GLY A 394 14.94 6.96 -6.84
N GLU A 395 14.05 6.13 -7.37
CA GLU A 395 13.33 5.09 -6.63
C GLU A 395 14.28 4.02 -6.08
N ASN A 396 15.22 3.56 -6.90
CA ASN A 396 16.18 2.53 -6.50
C ASN A 396 17.11 3.03 -5.38
N ILE A 397 17.52 4.29 -5.41
CA ILE A 397 18.29 4.94 -4.34
C ILE A 397 17.45 5.03 -3.06
N ALA A 398 16.18 5.48 -3.18
CA ALA A 398 15.28 5.62 -2.06
C ALA A 398 14.97 4.28 -1.40
N ASP A 399 14.76 3.22 -2.17
CA ASP A 399 14.58 1.84 -1.68
C ASP A 399 15.80 1.35 -0.89
N ASN A 400 17.00 1.44 -1.47
CA ASN A 400 18.21 0.87 -0.87
C ASN A 400 18.62 1.62 0.41
N GLY A 401 18.53 2.95 0.39
CA GLY A 401 18.78 3.75 1.59
C GLY A 401 17.66 3.62 2.63
N GLY A 402 16.40 3.58 2.19
CA GLY A 402 15.24 3.43 3.05
C GLY A 402 15.26 2.12 3.83
N LEU A 403 15.55 1.00 3.16
CA LEU A 403 15.73 -0.30 3.79
C LEU A 403 16.80 -0.26 4.89
N LYS A 404 17.96 0.34 4.58
CA LYS A 404 19.07 0.44 5.52
C LYS A 404 18.68 1.26 6.76
N VAL A 405 18.07 2.42 6.56
CA VAL A 405 17.64 3.31 7.64
C VAL A 405 16.57 2.62 8.50
N ALA A 406 15.54 2.04 7.88
CA ALA A 406 14.47 1.36 8.59
C ALA A 406 14.97 0.17 9.41
N HIS A 407 15.91 -0.61 8.87
CA HIS A 407 16.50 -1.74 9.60
C HIS A 407 17.34 -1.27 10.78
N ARG A 408 18.19 -0.24 10.60
CA ARG A 408 18.93 0.38 11.72
C ARG A 408 17.99 0.90 12.80
N ALA A 409 16.91 1.57 12.39
CA ALA A 409 15.91 2.13 13.31
C ALA A 409 15.22 1.02 14.11
N TYR A 410 14.87 -0.09 13.45
CA TYR A 410 14.33 -1.26 14.12
C TYR A 410 15.29 -1.85 15.14
N LEU A 411 16.55 -2.10 14.76
CA LEU A 411 17.56 -2.64 15.69
C LEU A 411 17.78 -1.72 16.89
N LYS A 412 17.87 -0.40 16.67
CA LYS A 412 18.00 0.58 17.76
C LYS A 412 16.76 0.61 18.65
N PHE A 413 15.57 0.54 18.06
CA PHE A 413 14.31 0.46 18.82
C PHE A 413 14.29 -0.77 19.72
N ARG A 414 14.69 -1.94 19.20
CA ARG A 414 14.79 -3.17 20.01
C ARG A 414 15.76 -3.03 21.16
N GLU A 415 16.94 -2.47 20.91
CA GLU A 415 17.98 -2.26 21.91
C GLU A 415 17.47 -1.36 23.04
N VAL A 416 16.92 -0.19 22.71
CA VAL A 416 16.43 0.81 23.68
C VAL A 416 15.31 0.25 24.56
N PHE A 417 14.39 -0.53 23.98
CA PHE A 417 13.27 -1.13 24.70
C PHE A 417 13.53 -2.55 25.21
N ASN A 418 14.76 -3.06 25.06
CA ASN A 418 15.16 -4.41 25.44
C ASN A 418 14.17 -5.49 24.94
N LEU A 419 13.78 -5.40 23.67
CA LEU A 419 12.75 -6.26 23.08
C LEU A 419 13.26 -7.68 22.87
N LYS A 420 12.56 -8.64 23.47
CA LYS A 420 12.73 -10.07 23.18
C LYS A 420 12.06 -10.44 21.85
N ASN A 421 12.54 -11.50 21.22
CA ASN A 421 11.90 -12.06 20.02
C ASN A 421 10.45 -12.40 20.32
N VAL A 422 9.53 -12.01 19.42
CA VAL A 422 8.10 -12.28 19.56
C VAL A 422 7.73 -13.36 18.54
N PRO A 423 7.53 -14.63 18.96
CA PRO A 423 7.13 -15.67 18.04
C PRO A 423 5.76 -15.34 17.42
N VAL A 424 5.63 -15.58 16.13
CA VAL A 424 4.35 -15.46 15.42
C VAL A 424 3.80 -16.86 15.23
N GLU A 425 2.59 -17.10 15.73
CA GLU A 425 1.96 -18.42 15.70
C GLU A 425 1.91 -18.99 14.26
N GLY A 426 2.44 -20.20 14.07
CA GLY A 426 2.56 -20.88 12.77
C GLY A 426 3.73 -20.42 11.89
N PHE A 427 4.57 -19.54 12.43
CA PHE A 427 5.75 -18.94 11.79
C PHE A 427 6.93 -18.83 12.77
N GLU A 428 6.97 -19.67 13.80
CA GLU A 428 7.97 -19.67 14.87
C GLU A 428 9.40 -19.96 14.38
N GLN A 429 9.54 -20.54 13.19
CA GLN A 429 10.83 -20.75 12.54
C GLN A 429 11.52 -19.45 12.12
N PHE A 430 10.78 -18.33 12.05
CA PHE A 430 11.34 -17.03 11.68
C PHE A 430 11.66 -16.19 12.90
N ASN A 431 12.89 -15.71 12.97
CA ASN A 431 13.28 -14.72 13.97
C ASN A 431 12.82 -13.31 13.58
N ASP A 432 12.94 -12.38 14.52
CA ASP A 432 12.57 -10.98 14.39
C ASP A 432 13.19 -10.26 13.16
N GLU A 433 14.45 -10.53 12.82
CA GLU A 433 15.10 -9.94 11.63
C GLU A 433 14.57 -10.54 10.32
N GLN A 434 14.35 -11.86 10.28
CA GLN A 434 13.71 -12.51 9.13
C GLN A 434 12.29 -11.99 8.93
N LEU A 435 11.53 -11.79 10.01
CA LEU A 435 10.19 -11.18 9.98
C LEU A 435 10.24 -9.75 9.45
N PHE A 436 11.27 -8.96 9.82
CA PHE A 436 11.47 -7.62 9.27
C PHE A 436 11.61 -7.67 7.74
N PHE A 437 12.50 -8.51 7.21
CA PHE A 437 12.70 -8.62 5.76
C PHE A 437 11.53 -9.25 5.03
N ILE A 438 10.84 -10.22 5.63
CA ILE A 438 9.56 -10.75 5.13
C ILE A 438 8.57 -9.60 4.94
N SER A 439 8.44 -8.72 5.94
CA SER A 439 7.55 -7.56 5.86
C SER A 439 7.98 -6.56 4.77
N VAL A 440 9.29 -6.36 4.58
CA VAL A 440 9.84 -5.57 3.47
C VAL A 440 9.40 -6.15 2.12
N GLY A 441 9.56 -7.46 1.90
CA GLY A 441 9.16 -8.10 0.64
C GLY A 441 7.65 -7.98 0.37
N ARG A 442 6.83 -8.13 1.40
CA ARG A 442 5.36 -8.03 1.32
C ARG A 442 4.87 -6.67 0.83
N ASN A 443 5.63 -5.61 1.10
CA ASN A 443 5.33 -4.25 0.64
C ASN A 443 5.25 -4.11 -0.89
N PHE A 444 5.83 -5.04 -1.64
CA PHE A 444 5.90 -4.98 -3.10
C PHE A 444 4.90 -5.91 -3.80
N CYS A 445 4.11 -6.71 -3.08
CA CYS A 445 3.24 -7.71 -3.71
C CYS A 445 2.21 -7.10 -4.67
N LYS A 446 2.22 -7.58 -5.92
CA LYS A 446 1.38 -7.06 -7.00
C LYS A 446 1.17 -8.14 -8.05
N TYR A 447 -0.02 -8.18 -8.65
CA TYR A 447 -0.33 -9.12 -9.71
C TYR A 447 -0.96 -8.38 -10.89
N MET A 448 -0.36 -8.51 -12.08
CA MET A 448 -0.73 -7.70 -13.25
C MET A 448 -0.70 -8.55 -14.52
N SER A 449 -1.55 -8.19 -15.47
CA SER A 449 -1.48 -8.73 -16.83
C SER A 449 -0.24 -8.20 -17.54
N LYS A 450 0.24 -8.96 -18.53
CA LYS A 450 1.42 -8.61 -19.33
C LYS A 450 1.32 -7.20 -19.94
N ASP A 451 0.16 -6.82 -20.49
CA ASP A 451 -0.02 -5.51 -21.12
C ASP A 451 0.13 -4.34 -20.13
N ILE A 452 -0.31 -4.53 -18.88
CA ILE A 452 -0.14 -3.53 -17.83
C ILE A 452 1.31 -3.48 -17.36
N LEU A 453 1.94 -4.63 -17.17
CA LEU A 453 3.35 -4.71 -16.79
C LEU A 453 4.25 -4.04 -17.83
N GLU A 454 4.01 -4.24 -19.13
CA GLU A 454 4.73 -3.53 -20.18
C GLU A 454 4.56 -2.01 -20.11
N LYS A 455 3.31 -1.53 -19.87
CA LYS A 455 3.04 -0.09 -19.71
C LYS A 455 3.77 0.48 -18.50
N GLU A 456 3.85 -0.26 -17.40
CA GLU A 456 4.57 0.19 -16.20
C GLU A 456 6.08 0.27 -16.44
N ILE A 457 6.70 -0.75 -17.04
CA ILE A 457 8.13 -0.71 -17.41
C ILE A 457 8.44 0.55 -18.24
N ILE A 458 7.55 0.89 -19.18
CA ILE A 458 7.75 2.05 -20.07
C ILE A 458 7.46 3.38 -19.35
N ARG A 459 6.47 3.47 -18.46
CA ARG A 459 5.97 4.77 -17.94
C ARG A 459 6.27 5.05 -16.47
N ASP A 460 6.32 4.02 -15.63
CA ASP A 460 6.50 4.15 -14.19
C ASP A 460 7.97 4.39 -13.83
N SER A 461 8.26 5.30 -12.90
CA SER A 461 9.62 5.50 -12.38
C SER A 461 10.07 4.37 -11.46
N HIS A 462 9.16 3.53 -10.99
CA HIS A 462 9.50 2.39 -10.15
C HIS A 462 9.93 1.18 -10.98
N THR A 463 10.95 0.48 -10.49
CA THR A 463 11.29 -0.86 -10.97
C THR A 463 10.12 -1.82 -10.74
N PRO A 464 9.80 -2.75 -11.67
CA PRO A 464 8.76 -3.75 -11.47
C PRO A 464 8.95 -4.57 -10.19
N PRO A 465 7.85 -4.97 -9.51
CA PRO A 465 7.91 -5.42 -8.13
C PRO A 465 8.85 -6.58 -7.81
N GLU A 466 8.91 -7.61 -8.67
CA GLU A 466 9.78 -8.76 -8.45
C GLU A 466 11.27 -8.38 -8.50
N ILE A 467 11.66 -7.61 -9.53
CA ILE A 467 13.04 -7.13 -9.68
C ILE A 467 13.35 -6.14 -8.56
N ARG A 468 12.44 -5.20 -8.26
CA ARG A 468 12.60 -4.20 -7.20
C ARG A 468 12.91 -4.87 -5.87
N THR A 469 12.12 -5.88 -5.48
CA THR A 469 12.29 -6.62 -4.21
C THR A 469 13.60 -7.39 -4.18
N ASN A 470 13.88 -8.18 -5.22
CA ASN A 470 15.03 -9.07 -5.22
C ASN A 470 16.34 -8.30 -5.30
N VAL A 471 16.44 -7.29 -6.18
CA VAL A 471 17.67 -6.48 -6.34
C VAL A 471 17.92 -5.65 -5.08
N LEU A 472 16.90 -5.00 -4.52
CA LEU A 472 16.98 -4.28 -3.24
C LEU A 472 17.58 -5.15 -2.13
N LEU A 473 16.97 -6.31 -1.87
CA LEU A 473 17.41 -7.17 -0.77
C LEU A 473 18.78 -7.81 -1.05
N SER A 474 19.07 -8.14 -2.31
CA SER A 474 20.39 -8.67 -2.71
C SER A 474 21.54 -7.69 -2.48
N ASN A 475 21.28 -6.37 -2.46
CA ASN A 475 22.26 -5.34 -2.13
C ASN A 475 22.53 -5.22 -0.62
N TYR A 476 21.69 -5.79 0.23
CA TYR A 476 21.75 -5.55 1.67
C TYR A 476 22.33 -6.74 2.43
N LYS A 477 23.59 -6.65 2.87
CA LYS A 477 24.28 -7.75 3.56
C LYS A 477 23.51 -8.32 4.77
N PRO A 478 22.92 -7.50 5.66
CA PRO A 478 22.15 -8.05 6.79
C PRO A 478 20.98 -8.94 6.37
N PHE A 479 20.39 -8.71 5.20
CA PHE A 479 19.37 -9.62 4.64
C PHE A 479 19.98 -10.98 4.30
N SER A 480 21.09 -11.01 3.55
CA SER A 480 21.75 -12.26 3.18
C SER A 480 22.24 -13.03 4.41
N ASP A 481 22.66 -12.33 5.47
CA ASP A 481 23.04 -12.93 6.75
C ASP A 481 21.81 -13.54 7.47
N ALA A 482 20.69 -12.81 7.54
CA ALA A 482 19.48 -13.27 8.23
C ALA A 482 18.87 -14.56 7.62
N PHE A 483 19.04 -14.77 6.32
CA PHE A 483 18.59 -15.98 5.61
C PHE A 483 19.70 -16.97 5.28
N ASN A 484 20.94 -16.71 5.71
CA ASN A 484 22.11 -17.52 5.41
C ASN A 484 22.29 -17.80 3.91
N CYS A 485 22.07 -16.79 3.06
CA CYS A 485 22.18 -16.96 1.62
C CYS A 485 23.64 -17.15 1.19
N PRO A 486 23.98 -18.24 0.47
CA PRO A 486 25.35 -18.50 0.02
C PRO A 486 25.91 -17.35 -0.82
N LEU A 487 27.21 -17.05 -0.68
CA LEU A 487 27.88 -16.10 -1.56
C LEU A 487 27.70 -16.54 -3.02
N ASN A 488 27.42 -15.59 -3.91
CA ASN A 488 27.10 -15.80 -5.32
C ASN A 488 25.75 -16.48 -5.62
N SER A 489 24.91 -16.71 -4.61
CA SER A 489 23.48 -16.94 -4.85
C SER A 489 22.82 -15.69 -5.44
N LYS A 490 21.67 -15.85 -6.10
CA LYS A 490 20.93 -14.73 -6.71
C LYS A 490 20.64 -13.61 -5.71
N MET A 491 20.37 -13.98 -4.46
CA MET A 491 20.05 -13.05 -3.37
C MET A 491 21.26 -12.67 -2.49
N ASN A 492 22.48 -13.11 -2.84
CA ASN A 492 23.72 -12.66 -2.21
C ASN A 492 24.87 -12.54 -3.24
N PRO A 493 24.78 -11.58 -4.19
CA PRO A 493 25.85 -11.30 -5.12
C PRO A 493 27.07 -10.73 -4.40
N GLU A 494 28.27 -11.03 -4.92
CA GLU A 494 29.53 -10.47 -4.42
C GLU A 494 29.57 -8.94 -4.54
N HIS A 495 29.11 -8.40 -5.67
CA HIS A 495 29.06 -6.97 -5.93
C HIS A 495 27.68 -6.41 -5.55
N LYS A 496 27.64 -5.59 -4.50
CA LYS A 496 26.45 -4.91 -3.99
C LYS A 496 26.57 -3.40 -4.19
N CYS A 497 25.54 -2.78 -4.77
CA CYS A 497 25.47 -1.33 -4.89
C CYS A 497 24.96 -0.73 -3.57
N GLU A 498 25.69 0.24 -3.04
CA GLU A 498 25.32 0.89 -1.79
C GLU A 498 25.79 2.34 -1.78
N LEU A 499 24.83 3.27 -1.86
CA LEU A 499 25.07 4.70 -1.71
C LEU A 499 25.46 5.01 -0.26
N TRP A 500 24.71 4.44 0.68
CA TRP A 500 24.83 4.71 2.10
C TRP A 500 25.72 3.72 2.88
N LYS A 501 26.75 3.11 2.27
CA LYS A 501 27.74 2.20 2.91
C LYS A 501 28.58 2.80 4.05
N ILE A 502 28.66 2.14 5.20
CA ILE A 502 29.62 2.47 6.27
C ILE A 502 30.85 1.60 6.04
N LYS A 503 32.06 2.10 6.31
CA LYS A 503 33.25 1.23 6.36
C LYS A 503 33.11 0.31 7.59
N LYS A 504 33.52 -0.96 7.47
CA LYS A 504 33.79 -1.76 8.69
C LYS A 504 34.80 -0.96 9.53
N GLN A 505 34.44 -0.63 10.77
CA GLN A 505 35.46 -0.27 11.75
C GLN A 505 36.33 -1.53 11.89
N ASN A 506 37.61 -1.38 11.53
CA ASN A 506 38.61 -2.45 11.68
C ASN A 506 38.87 -2.70 13.16
#